data_AF-A0A925WE03-F1
#
_entry.id   AF-A0A925WE03-F1
#
_cell.length_a   1.000
_cell.length_b   1.000
_cell.length_c   1.000
_cell.angle_alpha   90.00
_cell.angle_beta   90.00
_cell.angle_gamma   90.00
#
_symmetry.space_group_name_H-M   'P 1'
#
loop_
_entity.id
_entity.type
_entity.pdbx_description
1 polymer ?
#
loop_
_entity_poly.entity_id
_entity_poly.type
_entity_poly.pdbx_seq_one_letter_code
_entity_poly.pdbx_strand_id
1 'polypeptide(L)'
;MAVQPASFLCQLVALVLIMGCGANPTKQQHQPQARSCRSVRVSFINDGASFVARVNEGEILRRSISEFTNWTSVLNLDYGDVVLWQAQRDKSGKELSIPDNVHTWFQNYLVSHKASWYWLNDDNGDIFKLPIFHWKAPFENLRSVTNASFYIDGRALGNGAEGFHNMVNTILTKKPKMVLIFGSRLTEIDNDPELGWAEQANVLKEFEKIEFGWRGHLLDFSRLLK
;
A
#
# COMPACT_ATOMS: atom_id res chain seq x y z
N MET A 1 18.62 -30.75 -81.67
CA MET A 1 19.67 -29.76 -81.38
C MET A 1 19.02 -28.62 -80.62
N ALA A 2 19.58 -28.32 -79.43
CA ALA A 2 19.60 -27.07 -78.63
C ALA A 2 18.41 -26.08 -78.67
N VAL A 3 17.98 -25.39 -77.61
CA VAL A 3 18.28 -25.30 -76.16
C VAL A 3 17.09 -24.52 -75.56
N GLN A 4 16.67 -24.87 -74.34
CA GLN A 4 15.70 -24.21 -73.43
C GLN A 4 16.28 -22.88 -72.81
N PRO A 5 15.72 -22.23 -71.77
CA PRO A 5 14.35 -22.03 -71.26
C PRO A 5 14.07 -20.57 -70.77
N ALA A 6 12.87 -20.31 -70.25
CA ALA A 6 12.64 -19.71 -68.90
C ALA A 6 11.12 -19.45 -68.74
N SER A 7 10.33 -20.28 -68.04
CA SER A 7 10.18 -20.38 -66.58
C SER A 7 9.57 -19.13 -65.93
N PHE A 8 8.53 -19.19 -65.08
CA PHE A 8 7.82 -20.28 -64.43
C PHE A 8 6.53 -19.70 -63.79
N LEU A 9 5.48 -20.54 -63.74
CA LEU A 9 4.46 -20.80 -62.69
C LEU A 9 4.26 -19.78 -61.54
N CYS A 10 3.08 -19.59 -60.94
CA CYS A 10 2.04 -20.55 -60.49
C CYS A 10 0.81 -19.73 -60.05
N GLN A 11 -0.44 -20.08 -60.43
CA GLN A 11 -1.44 -20.88 -59.67
C GLN A 11 -1.83 -20.28 -58.30
N LEU A 12 -3.05 -20.33 -57.76
CA LEU A 12 -4.43 -20.73 -58.09
C LEU A 12 -5.25 -20.17 -56.86
N VAL A 13 -6.49 -19.66 -57.01
CA VAL A 13 -7.77 -20.25 -56.49
C VAL A 13 -7.82 -20.43 -54.95
N ALA A 14 -8.87 -20.13 -54.16
CA ALA A 14 -10.29 -19.87 -54.34
C ALA A 14 -10.85 -19.15 -53.09
N LEU A 15 -12.04 -18.57 -53.30
CA LEU A 15 -13.02 -18.11 -52.30
C LEU A 15 -13.59 -19.28 -51.46
N VAL A 16 -13.83 -19.06 -50.15
CA VAL A 16 -15.01 -19.58 -49.42
C VAL A 16 -15.41 -18.60 -48.30
N LEU A 17 -16.69 -18.24 -48.26
CA LEU A 17 -17.41 -17.47 -47.23
C LEU A 17 -17.65 -18.29 -45.96
N ILE A 18 -17.53 -17.66 -44.78
CA ILE A 18 -18.22 -18.10 -43.56
C ILE A 18 -18.80 -16.87 -42.85
N MET A 19 -20.14 -16.83 -42.73
CA MET A 19 -20.85 -16.03 -41.75
C MET A 19 -20.60 -16.61 -40.35
N GLY A 20 -20.24 -15.77 -39.38
CA GLY A 20 -20.11 -16.17 -37.97
C GLY A 20 -20.47 -15.01 -37.04
N CYS A 21 -21.50 -15.24 -36.24
CA CYS A 21 -22.13 -14.34 -35.28
C CYS A 21 -21.19 -13.84 -34.17
N GLY A 22 -21.49 -12.63 -33.67
CA GLY A 22 -21.40 -12.33 -32.23
C GLY A 22 -20.02 -12.06 -31.64
N ALA A 23 -19.32 -11.04 -32.13
CA ALA A 23 -18.29 -10.41 -31.30
C ALA A 23 -18.97 -9.45 -30.32
N ASN A 24 -19.21 -9.91 -29.08
CA ASN A 24 -19.47 -9.01 -27.96
C ASN A 24 -18.27 -8.06 -27.85
N PRO A 25 -18.44 -6.73 -27.97
CA PRO A 25 -17.35 -5.83 -27.64
C PRO A 25 -17.14 -5.95 -26.14
N THR A 26 -16.03 -6.57 -25.74
CA THR A 26 -15.52 -6.53 -24.38
C THR A 26 -15.43 -5.06 -24.01
N LYS A 27 -16.41 -4.56 -23.25
CA LYS A 27 -16.27 -3.30 -22.54
C LYS A 27 -15.06 -3.50 -21.66
N GLN A 28 -13.90 -2.99 -22.08
CA GLN A 28 -12.87 -2.59 -21.14
C GLN A 28 -13.58 -1.59 -20.23
N GLN A 29 -14.11 -2.07 -19.12
CA GLN A 29 -14.39 -1.24 -17.97
C GLN A 29 -13.04 -0.59 -17.68
N HIS A 30 -12.89 0.65 -18.13
CA HIS A 30 -11.94 1.57 -17.54
C HIS A 30 -12.34 1.63 -16.08
N GLN A 31 -11.74 0.76 -15.26
CA GLN A 31 -11.72 0.96 -13.84
C GLN A 31 -11.12 2.37 -13.67
N PRO A 32 -11.82 3.29 -12.99
CA PRO A 32 -11.24 4.56 -12.62
C PRO A 32 -9.88 4.25 -12.02
N GLN A 33 -8.83 4.88 -12.55
CA GLN A 33 -7.48 4.71 -12.03
C GLN A 33 -7.56 5.02 -10.53
N ALA A 34 -7.54 3.95 -9.71
CA ALA A 34 -7.76 4.09 -8.29
C ALA A 34 -6.67 5.02 -7.77
N ARG A 35 -7.07 6.05 -7.01
CA ARG A 35 -6.12 6.95 -6.35
C ARG A 35 -5.05 6.09 -5.65
N SER A 36 -3.78 6.38 -5.93
CA SER A 36 -2.67 5.66 -5.28
C SER A 36 -2.81 5.79 -3.76
N CYS A 37 -2.67 4.69 -3.02
CA CYS A 37 -2.62 4.73 -1.57
C CYS A 37 -1.50 5.66 -1.10
N ARG A 38 -1.71 6.33 0.02
CA ARG A 38 -0.75 7.24 0.62
C ARG A 38 -0.26 6.71 1.94
N SER A 39 1.00 6.97 2.21
CA SER A 39 1.58 6.87 3.54
C SER A 39 1.73 8.27 4.14
N VAL A 40 1.08 8.54 5.25
CA VAL A 40 1.23 9.78 6.01
C VAL A 40 2.05 9.48 7.25
N ARG A 41 3.04 10.30 7.55
CA ARG A 41 3.81 10.25 8.79
C ARG A 41 3.56 11.52 9.56
N VAL A 42 3.29 11.39 10.86
CA VAL A 42 3.04 12.54 11.74
C VAL A 42 3.81 12.32 13.05
N SER A 43 4.44 13.38 13.53
CA SER A 43 5.10 13.44 14.83
C SER A 43 4.83 14.80 15.47
N PHE A 44 4.50 14.81 16.76
CA PHE A 44 4.28 16.04 17.52
C PHE A 44 5.58 16.43 18.21
N ILE A 45 5.88 17.72 18.22
CA ILE A 45 7.14 18.28 18.71
C ILE A 45 6.84 19.46 19.63
N ASN A 46 7.84 19.89 20.41
CA ASN A 46 7.73 21.05 21.30
C ASN A 46 6.52 20.94 22.23
N ASP A 47 6.40 19.82 22.95
CA ASP A 47 5.30 19.55 23.89
C ASP A 47 3.90 19.65 23.25
N GLY A 48 3.79 19.25 21.98
CA GLY A 48 2.53 19.27 21.24
C GLY A 48 2.15 20.63 20.66
N ALA A 49 2.99 21.66 20.79
CA ALA A 49 2.74 22.99 20.22
C ALA A 49 2.90 23.01 18.68
N SER A 50 3.57 22.02 18.11
CA SER A 50 3.77 21.91 16.66
C SER A 50 3.80 20.44 16.23
N PHE A 51 3.64 20.22 14.93
CA PHE A 51 3.78 18.90 14.34
C PHE A 51 4.69 18.93 13.12
N VAL A 52 5.31 17.78 12.87
CA VAL A 52 6.09 17.48 11.68
C VAL A 52 5.34 16.40 10.93
N ALA A 53 5.20 16.55 9.62
CA ALA A 53 4.52 15.58 8.79
C ALA A 53 5.18 15.36 7.43
N ARG A 54 4.97 14.17 6.86
CA ARG A 54 5.39 13.81 5.51
C ARG A 54 4.31 12.97 4.85
N VAL A 55 3.99 13.28 3.60
CA VAL A 55 3.11 12.44 2.78
C VAL A 55 3.97 11.77 1.71
N ASN A 56 3.88 10.44 1.64
CA ASN A 56 4.66 9.60 0.73
C ASN A 56 6.16 9.92 0.84
N GLU A 57 6.82 10.11 -0.30
CA GLU A 57 8.21 10.55 -0.40
C GLU A 57 8.37 12.08 -0.45
N GLY A 58 7.30 12.85 -0.23
CA GLY A 58 7.32 14.31 -0.29
C GLY A 58 8.19 14.98 0.77
N GLU A 59 8.23 16.31 0.77
CA GLU A 59 8.99 17.08 1.74
C GLU A 59 8.44 16.92 3.16
N ILE A 60 9.33 17.04 4.14
CA ILE A 60 8.96 17.11 5.55
C ILE A 60 8.46 18.53 5.84
N LEU A 61 7.21 18.63 6.25
CA LEU A 61 6.58 19.88 6.64
C LEU A 61 6.62 20.03 8.16
N ARG A 62 6.75 21.27 8.62
CA ARG A 62 6.61 21.64 10.03
C ARG A 62 5.56 22.74 10.15
N ARG A 63 4.58 22.55 11.02
CA ARG A 63 3.43 23.45 11.19
C ARG A 63 3.03 23.59 12.65
N SER A 64 2.29 24.65 12.97
CA SER A 64 1.71 24.83 14.30
C SER A 64 0.59 23.81 14.54
N ILE A 65 0.38 23.40 15.79
CA ILE A 65 -0.73 22.52 16.18
C ILE A 65 -2.10 23.07 15.78
N SER A 66 -2.26 24.40 15.74
CA SER A 66 -3.50 25.06 15.32
C SER A 66 -3.88 24.81 13.86
N GLU A 67 -2.91 24.41 13.02
CA GLU A 67 -3.14 24.07 11.62
C GLU A 67 -3.47 22.58 11.40
N PHE A 68 -3.35 21.74 12.42
CA PHE A 68 -3.34 20.29 12.25
C PHE A 68 -4.63 19.73 11.65
N THR A 69 -5.78 20.19 12.13
CA THR A 69 -7.10 19.73 11.67
C THR A 69 -7.34 20.13 10.21
N ASN A 70 -7.04 21.37 9.85
CA ASN A 70 -7.15 21.88 8.48
C ASN A 70 -6.20 21.14 7.53
N TRP A 71 -4.93 21.00 7.91
CA TRP A 71 -3.93 20.28 7.13
C TRP A 71 -4.34 18.81 6.92
N THR A 72 -4.85 18.15 7.96
CA THR A 72 -5.31 16.76 7.86
C THR A 72 -6.52 16.63 6.94
N SER A 73 -7.49 17.55 7.06
CA SER A 73 -8.74 17.51 6.29
C SER A 73 -8.48 17.65 4.79
N VAL A 74 -7.51 18.49 4.38
CA VAL A 74 -7.16 18.63 2.96
C VAL A 74 -6.46 17.41 2.37
N LEU A 75 -5.96 16.49 3.21
CA LEU A 75 -5.48 15.21 2.71
C LEU A 75 -6.65 14.44 2.07
N ASN A 76 -7.88 14.54 2.61
CA ASN A 76 -9.02 13.75 2.17
C ASN A 76 -8.62 12.26 2.11
N LEU A 77 -8.26 11.70 3.27
CA LEU A 77 -7.81 10.31 3.41
C LEU A 77 -8.91 9.35 2.94
N ASP A 78 -8.52 8.15 2.53
CA ASP A 78 -9.48 7.13 2.10
C ASP A 78 -8.97 5.73 2.43
N TYR A 79 -9.83 4.74 2.22
CA TYR A 79 -9.55 3.33 2.42
C TYR A 79 -8.26 2.88 1.72
N GLY A 80 -7.34 2.35 2.51
CA GLY A 80 -6.03 1.88 2.08
C GLY A 80 -4.91 2.91 2.23
N ASP A 81 -5.22 4.17 2.55
CA ASP A 81 -4.21 5.09 3.08
C ASP A 81 -3.76 4.62 4.47
N VAL A 82 -2.47 4.77 4.74
CA VAL A 82 -1.86 4.44 6.02
C VAL A 82 -1.30 5.69 6.68
N VAL A 83 -1.55 5.83 7.98
CA VAL A 83 -1.05 6.91 8.81
C VAL A 83 -0.15 6.31 9.88
N LEU A 84 1.10 6.73 9.91
CA LEU A 84 2.03 6.42 10.99
C LEU A 84 2.15 7.62 11.89
N TRP A 85 2.00 7.32 13.17
CA TRP A 85 2.08 8.26 14.25
C TRP A 85 3.30 7.94 15.10
N GLN A 86 4.22 8.89 15.28
CA GLN A 86 5.29 8.76 16.28
C GLN A 86 4.93 9.56 17.52
N ALA A 87 4.79 8.86 18.65
CA ALA A 87 4.80 9.49 19.96
C ALA A 87 6.22 9.88 20.32
N GLN A 88 6.50 11.18 20.31
CA GLN A 88 7.76 11.69 20.82
C GLN A 88 7.76 11.66 22.34
N ARG A 89 8.94 11.47 22.91
CA ARG A 89 9.17 11.65 24.33
C ARG A 89 9.92 12.96 24.57
N ASP A 90 9.65 13.62 25.69
CA ASP A 90 10.50 14.73 26.14
C ASP A 90 11.89 14.21 26.55
N LYS A 91 12.77 15.14 26.95
CA LYS A 91 14.13 14.80 27.41
C LYS A 91 14.16 13.89 28.65
N SER A 92 13.04 13.76 29.37
CA SER A 92 12.89 12.88 30.53
C SER A 92 12.35 11.49 30.16
N GLY A 93 12.05 11.25 28.88
CA GLY A 93 11.43 10.01 28.41
C GLY A 93 9.91 9.98 28.60
N LYS A 94 9.28 11.08 29.07
CA LYS A 94 7.83 11.16 29.20
C LYS A 94 7.22 11.40 27.82
N GLU A 95 6.21 10.62 27.48
CA GLU A 95 5.49 10.78 26.22
C GLU A 95 4.83 12.17 26.12
N LEU A 96 5.12 12.87 25.02
CA LEU A 96 4.50 14.13 24.69
C LEU A 96 3.04 13.87 24.35
N SER A 97 2.17 14.38 25.20
CA SER A 97 0.72 14.25 25.04
C SER A 97 0.26 15.18 23.92
N ILE A 98 -0.58 14.65 23.03
CA ILE A 98 -1.36 15.47 22.12
C ILE A 98 -2.46 16.12 22.94
N PRO A 99 -2.89 17.34 22.62
CA PRO A 99 -4.14 17.86 23.16
C PRO A 99 -5.29 16.87 22.90
N ASP A 100 -6.03 16.47 23.95
CA ASP A 100 -7.07 15.43 23.88
C ASP A 100 -8.09 15.70 22.76
N ASN A 101 -8.46 16.96 22.57
CA ASN A 101 -9.37 17.38 21.50
C ASN A 101 -8.84 17.08 20.09
N VAL A 102 -7.53 17.27 19.86
CA VAL A 102 -6.89 16.96 18.58
C VAL A 102 -6.81 15.44 18.39
N HIS A 103 -6.45 14.71 19.44
CA HIS A 103 -6.39 13.26 19.42
C HIS A 103 -7.76 12.63 19.08
N THR A 104 -8.82 13.01 19.80
CA THR A 104 -10.19 12.53 19.55
C THR A 104 -10.68 12.91 18.16
N TRP A 105 -10.46 14.15 17.72
CA TRP A 105 -10.86 14.58 16.37
C TRP A 105 -10.15 13.75 15.30
N PHE A 106 -8.84 13.52 15.46
CA PHE A 106 -8.05 12.79 14.47
C PHE A 106 -8.47 11.33 14.35
N GLN A 107 -8.72 10.66 15.48
CA GLN A 107 -9.26 9.30 15.49
C GLN A 107 -10.60 9.24 14.76
N ASN A 108 -11.53 10.16 15.05
CA ASN A 108 -12.83 10.22 14.36
C ASN A 108 -12.69 10.48 12.85
N TYR A 109 -11.75 11.35 12.46
CA TYR A 109 -11.44 11.61 11.06
C TYR A 109 -10.95 10.34 10.36
N LEU A 110 -9.97 9.63 10.95
CA LEU A 110 -9.42 8.41 10.36
C LEU A 110 -10.45 7.30 10.24
N VAL A 111 -11.29 7.13 11.27
CA VAL A 111 -12.43 6.19 11.25
C VAL A 111 -13.38 6.50 10.10
N SER A 112 -13.85 7.75 10.00
CA SER A 112 -14.84 8.14 8.99
C SER A 112 -14.32 7.97 7.56
N HIS A 113 -13.01 8.14 7.37
CA HIS A 113 -12.34 7.98 6.08
C HIS A 113 -11.76 6.57 5.88
N LYS A 114 -11.95 5.65 6.84
CA LYS A 114 -11.46 4.26 6.80
C LYS A 114 -9.96 4.14 6.53
N ALA A 115 -9.19 5.13 6.97
CA ALA A 115 -7.74 5.11 6.88
C ALA A 115 -7.15 4.29 8.02
N SER A 116 -6.15 3.48 7.73
CA SER A 116 -5.43 2.71 8.76
C SER A 116 -4.47 3.65 9.50
N TRP A 117 -4.38 3.56 10.84
CA TRP A 117 -3.43 4.35 11.61
C TRP A 117 -2.63 3.51 12.59
N TYR A 118 -1.35 3.82 12.77
CA TYR A 118 -0.45 3.04 13.62
C TYR A 118 0.31 3.95 14.56
N TRP A 119 0.37 3.56 15.83
CA TRP A 119 1.13 4.26 16.85
C TRP A 119 2.49 3.62 17.05
N LEU A 120 3.55 4.39 16.84
CA LEU A 120 4.94 4.02 17.05
C LEU A 120 5.49 4.79 18.26
N ASN A 121 6.17 4.06 19.13
CA ASN A 121 6.93 4.66 20.23
C ASN A 121 8.26 5.23 19.70
N ASP A 122 8.83 6.19 20.44
CA ASP A 122 10.03 6.93 20.03
C ASP A 122 11.28 6.06 19.80
N ASP A 123 11.33 4.88 20.43
CA ASP A 123 12.46 3.94 20.32
C ASP A 123 12.65 3.36 18.91
N ASN A 124 11.67 3.58 18.01
CA ASN A 124 11.70 3.09 16.64
C ASN A 124 12.56 3.93 15.68
N GLY A 125 13.19 5.00 16.17
CA GLY A 125 14.04 5.89 15.39
C GLY A 125 13.27 6.92 14.57
N ASP A 126 13.94 7.55 13.61
CA ASP A 126 13.34 8.61 12.79
C ASP A 126 12.35 8.04 11.75
N ILE A 127 11.05 8.04 12.08
CA ILE A 127 10.00 7.45 11.22
C ILE A 127 9.96 8.06 9.82
N PHE A 128 10.47 9.30 9.66
CA PHE A 128 10.48 9.99 8.38
C PHE A 128 11.52 9.42 7.40
N LYS A 129 12.46 8.61 7.89
CA LYS A 129 13.47 7.91 7.09
C LYS A 129 13.17 6.43 6.88
N LEU A 130 12.20 5.87 7.60
CA LEU A 130 11.85 4.46 7.50
C LEU A 130 10.96 4.20 6.28
N PRO A 131 11.27 3.22 5.42
CA PRO A 131 10.36 2.84 4.36
C PRO A 131 9.11 2.16 4.94
N ILE A 132 7.95 2.55 4.44
CA ILE A 132 6.65 2.00 4.84
C ILE A 132 6.18 1.09 3.73
N PHE A 133 6.19 -0.22 4.01
CA PHE A 133 5.55 -1.20 3.16
C PHE A 133 4.12 -1.40 3.63
N HIS A 134 3.16 -1.34 2.71
CA HIS A 134 1.76 -1.56 3.04
C HIS A 134 1.02 -2.19 1.87
N TRP A 135 -0.17 -2.71 2.16
CA TRP A 135 -1.05 -3.25 1.15
C TRP A 135 -2.49 -2.83 1.35
N LYS A 136 -3.25 -2.94 0.26
CA LYS A 136 -4.70 -2.78 0.23
C LYS A 136 -5.27 -4.04 -0.38
N ALA A 137 -6.20 -4.70 0.30
CA ALA A 137 -6.92 -5.85 -0.24
C ALA A 137 -8.42 -5.63 -0.03
N PRO A 138 -9.30 -6.04 -0.95
CA PRO A 138 -10.73 -5.96 -0.72
C PRO A 138 -11.10 -6.70 0.56
N PHE A 139 -11.77 -5.99 1.47
CA PHE A 139 -13.14 -6.36 1.75
C PHE A 139 -13.36 -7.87 2.00
N GLU A 140 -14.07 -8.43 1.04
CA GLU A 140 -14.61 -9.78 1.05
C GLU A 140 -13.52 -10.86 0.91
N ASN A 141 -12.27 -10.47 0.64
CA ASN A 141 -11.23 -11.39 0.21
C ASN A 141 -9.82 -11.04 0.70
N LEU A 142 -9.70 -10.67 1.98
CA LEU A 142 -8.44 -10.26 2.64
C LEU A 142 -7.31 -11.30 2.59
N ARG A 143 -7.60 -12.56 2.24
CA ARG A 143 -6.62 -13.66 2.18
C ARG A 143 -6.15 -13.99 0.77
N SER A 144 -6.85 -13.53 -0.25
CA SER A 144 -6.42 -13.75 -1.62
C SER A 144 -5.39 -12.69 -2.00
N VAL A 145 -4.16 -13.12 -2.26
CA VAL A 145 -3.12 -12.21 -2.75
C VAL A 145 -3.53 -11.56 -4.07
N THR A 146 -4.32 -12.27 -4.89
CA THR A 146 -4.76 -11.88 -6.23
C THR A 146 -5.40 -10.50 -6.29
N ASN A 147 -6.13 -10.12 -5.24
CA ASN A 147 -6.83 -8.84 -5.18
C ASN A 147 -6.10 -7.80 -4.31
N ALA A 148 -4.93 -8.14 -3.77
CA ALA A 148 -4.13 -7.22 -3.00
C ALA A 148 -3.28 -6.33 -3.91
N SER A 149 -3.16 -5.06 -3.54
CA SER A 149 -2.25 -4.07 -4.11
C SER A 149 -1.18 -3.73 -3.09
N PHE A 150 0.07 -3.68 -3.51
CA PHE A 150 1.23 -3.49 -2.63
C PHE A 150 1.91 -2.16 -2.91
N TYR A 151 2.46 -1.56 -1.86
CA TYR A 151 3.02 -0.21 -1.93
C TYR A 151 4.25 -0.05 -1.04
N ILE A 152 5.14 0.87 -1.43
CA ILE A 152 6.19 1.43 -0.59
C ILE A 152 6.07 2.95 -0.60
N ASP A 153 5.89 3.57 0.57
CA ASP A 153 5.79 5.02 0.71
C ASP A 153 4.75 5.67 -0.24
N GLY A 154 3.64 4.96 -0.46
CA GLY A 154 2.55 5.34 -1.36
C GLY A 154 2.80 5.07 -2.85
N ARG A 155 4.00 4.61 -3.23
CA ARG A 155 4.31 4.16 -4.59
C ARG A 155 3.85 2.71 -4.77
N ALA A 156 3.10 2.44 -5.83
CA ALA A 156 2.69 1.08 -6.16
C ALA A 156 3.88 0.18 -6.50
N LEU A 157 3.87 -1.04 -5.96
CA LEU A 157 4.80 -2.13 -6.24
C LEU A 157 4.17 -3.20 -7.14
N GLY A 158 2.85 -3.17 -7.30
CA GLY A 158 2.09 -4.09 -8.13
C GLY A 158 0.86 -4.64 -7.42
N ASN A 159 0.18 -5.57 -8.09
CA ASN A 159 -0.99 -6.26 -7.58
C ASN A 159 -0.73 -7.77 -7.56
N GLY A 160 -1.53 -8.51 -6.81
CA GLY A 160 -1.45 -9.97 -6.86
C GLY A 160 -0.17 -10.52 -6.25
N ALA A 161 0.11 -11.78 -6.61
CA ALA A 161 1.35 -12.47 -6.27
C ALA A 161 2.61 -11.71 -6.74
N GLU A 162 2.54 -11.09 -7.93
CA GLU A 162 3.66 -10.30 -8.48
C GLU A 162 3.95 -9.08 -7.61
N GLY A 163 2.92 -8.35 -7.18
CA GLY A 163 3.08 -7.21 -6.28
C GLY A 163 3.69 -7.61 -4.93
N PHE A 164 3.26 -8.75 -4.37
CA PHE A 164 3.85 -9.28 -3.13
C PHE A 164 5.32 -9.66 -3.34
N HIS A 165 5.65 -10.35 -4.43
CA HIS A 165 7.02 -10.70 -4.79
C HIS A 165 7.89 -9.43 -4.95
N ASN A 166 7.41 -8.40 -5.64
CA ASN A 166 8.11 -7.14 -5.80
C ASN A 166 8.38 -6.45 -4.45
N MET A 167 7.43 -6.53 -3.51
CA MET A 167 7.60 -6.04 -2.15
C MET A 167 8.71 -6.79 -1.40
N VAL A 168 8.66 -8.12 -1.40
CA VAL A 168 9.69 -8.98 -0.77
C VAL A 168 11.08 -8.69 -1.36
N ASN A 169 11.20 -8.65 -2.69
CA ASN A 169 12.45 -8.32 -3.37
C ASN A 169 12.93 -6.92 -3.01
N THR A 170 12.03 -5.94 -2.93
CA THR A 170 12.39 -4.57 -2.54
C THR A 170 12.94 -4.52 -1.12
N ILE A 171 12.32 -5.24 -0.17
CA ILE A 171 12.79 -5.33 1.22
C ILE A 171 14.18 -5.96 1.27
N LEU A 172 14.37 -7.11 0.63
CA LEU A 172 15.64 -7.84 0.61
C LEU A 172 16.77 -7.08 -0.10
N THR A 173 16.43 -6.29 -1.13
CA THR A 173 17.40 -5.47 -1.87
C THR A 173 17.80 -4.23 -1.08
N LYS A 174 16.81 -3.50 -0.52
CA LYS A 174 17.08 -2.26 0.22
C LYS A 174 17.66 -2.51 1.61
N LYS A 175 17.44 -3.68 2.20
CA LYS A 175 17.87 -4.08 3.55
C LYS A 175 17.66 -2.96 4.58
N PRO A 176 16.43 -2.42 4.70
CA PRO A 176 16.19 -1.34 5.63
C PRO A 176 16.44 -1.83 7.06
N LYS A 177 16.98 -0.96 7.91
CA LYS A 177 17.24 -1.28 9.33
C LYS A 177 15.99 -1.71 10.09
N MET A 178 14.82 -1.29 9.61
CA MET A 178 13.51 -1.65 10.13
C MET A 178 12.55 -1.77 8.95
N VAL A 179 11.83 -2.89 8.89
CA VAL A 179 10.76 -3.13 7.92
C VAL A 179 9.44 -2.92 8.65
N LEU A 180 8.64 -1.97 8.17
CA LEU A 180 7.28 -1.75 8.65
C LEU A 180 6.31 -2.27 7.59
N ILE A 181 5.52 -3.29 7.94
CA ILE A 181 4.53 -3.96 7.09
C ILE A 181 3.15 -3.70 7.70
N PHE A 182 2.30 -2.95 7.00
CA PHE A 182 1.00 -2.51 7.49
C PHE A 182 -0.17 -2.90 6.57
N GLY A 183 -1.24 -3.43 7.15
CA GLY A 183 -2.50 -3.64 6.44
C GLY A 183 -3.67 -3.97 7.36
N SER A 184 -4.85 -4.12 6.75
CA SER A 184 -6.12 -4.40 7.41
C SER A 184 -6.24 -5.87 7.83
N ARG A 185 -6.54 -6.16 9.12
CA ARG A 185 -6.95 -7.50 9.60
C ARG A 185 -8.42 -7.56 10.00
N LEU A 186 -9.00 -8.76 9.89
CA LEU A 186 -10.19 -9.16 10.64
C LEU A 186 -9.79 -9.71 12.01
N THR A 187 -10.55 -9.31 13.03
CA THR A 187 -10.34 -9.51 14.47
C THR A 187 -10.28 -10.96 14.97
N GLU A 188 -10.47 -11.96 14.13
CA GLU A 188 -10.83 -13.32 14.60
C GLU A 188 -9.95 -14.47 14.11
N ILE A 189 -8.85 -14.23 13.37
CA ILE A 189 -8.07 -15.37 12.86
C ILE A 189 -6.56 -15.15 12.96
N ASP A 190 -5.92 -15.99 13.77
CA ASP A 190 -4.48 -16.10 14.08
C ASP A 190 -3.54 -16.41 12.89
N ASN A 191 -3.98 -16.19 11.64
CA ASN A 191 -3.15 -16.49 10.48
C ASN A 191 -2.70 -15.20 9.80
N ASP A 192 -1.40 -14.93 9.85
CA ASP A 192 -0.69 -13.93 9.06
C ASP A 192 -0.97 -14.14 7.57
N PRO A 193 -1.79 -13.31 6.89
CA PRO A 193 -2.08 -13.49 5.47
C PRO A 193 -0.80 -13.48 4.62
N GLU A 194 0.25 -12.83 5.09
CA GLU A 194 1.53 -12.72 4.42
C GLU A 194 2.22 -14.07 4.22
N LEU A 195 2.05 -15.04 5.12
CA LEU A 195 2.62 -16.39 4.94
C LEU A 195 1.92 -17.13 3.80
N GLY A 196 0.58 -17.12 3.79
CA GLY A 196 -0.20 -17.68 2.70
C GLY A 196 0.02 -16.95 1.37
N TRP A 197 0.31 -15.65 1.41
CA TRP A 197 0.70 -14.88 0.23
C TRP A 197 2.11 -15.22 -0.25
N ALA A 198 3.05 -15.44 0.66
CA ALA A 198 4.40 -15.84 0.32
C ALA A 198 4.43 -17.23 -0.33
N GLU A 199 3.57 -18.15 0.12
CA GLU A 199 3.33 -19.43 -0.55
C GLU A 199 2.74 -19.23 -1.95
N GLN A 200 1.63 -18.47 -2.07
CA GLN A 200 0.97 -18.21 -3.35
C GLN A 200 1.87 -17.47 -4.37
N ALA A 201 2.75 -16.61 -3.88
CA ALA A 201 3.71 -15.86 -4.69
C ALA A 201 5.03 -16.61 -4.91
N ASN A 202 5.18 -17.82 -4.36
CA ASN A 202 6.40 -18.64 -4.45
C ASN A 202 7.67 -17.91 -3.95
N VAL A 203 7.55 -17.17 -2.84
CA VAL A 203 8.63 -16.40 -2.19
C VAL A 203 8.73 -16.68 -0.70
N LEU A 204 8.19 -17.80 -0.21
CA LEU A 204 8.18 -18.14 1.23
C LEU A 204 9.60 -18.13 1.83
N LYS A 205 10.57 -18.76 1.15
CA LYS A 205 11.97 -18.82 1.62
C LYS A 205 12.64 -17.46 1.67
N GLU A 206 12.27 -16.56 0.77
CA GLU A 206 12.74 -15.19 0.71
C GLU A 206 12.11 -14.35 1.82
N PHE A 207 10.80 -14.51 2.02
CA PHE A 207 10.04 -13.82 3.04
C PHE A 207 10.50 -14.17 4.45
N GLU A 208 10.80 -15.45 4.72
CA GLU A 208 11.34 -15.93 6.01
C GLU A 208 12.72 -15.34 6.35
N LYS A 209 13.47 -14.81 5.37
CA LYS A 209 14.76 -14.15 5.60
C LYS A 209 14.62 -12.70 6.06
N ILE A 210 13.41 -12.13 6.01
CA ILE A 210 13.18 -10.73 6.37
C ILE A 210 13.18 -10.61 7.90
N GLU A 211 14.16 -9.88 8.44
CA GLU A 211 14.14 -9.46 9.84
C GLU A 211 13.19 -8.27 10.02
N PHE A 212 12.08 -8.51 10.70
CA PHE A 212 11.09 -7.48 11.00
C PHE A 212 11.51 -6.69 12.24
N GLY A 213 11.93 -5.43 12.05
CA GLY A 213 12.19 -4.53 13.17
C GLY A 213 10.92 -4.10 13.91
N TRP A 214 9.79 -3.96 13.20
CA TRP A 214 8.48 -3.78 13.83
C TRP A 214 7.35 -4.20 12.88
N ARG A 215 6.43 -5.03 13.36
CA ARG A 215 5.32 -5.56 12.57
C ARG A 215 4.02 -5.02 13.15
N GLY A 216 3.36 -4.14 12.41
CA GLY A 216 2.12 -3.52 12.83
C GLY A 216 0.94 -4.13 12.14
N HIS A 217 0.16 -4.88 12.89
CA HIS A 217 -1.11 -5.38 12.39
C HIS A 217 -2.22 -4.55 13.02
N LEU A 218 -3.03 -3.90 12.19
CA LEU A 218 -4.21 -3.21 12.68
C LEU A 218 -5.36 -4.19 12.64
N LEU A 219 -6.09 -4.29 13.75
CA LEU A 219 -7.53 -4.52 13.67
C LEU A 219 -8.07 -3.42 12.76
N ASP A 220 -8.75 -3.76 11.67
CA ASP A 220 -9.36 -2.74 10.82
C ASP A 220 -10.43 -1.98 11.63
N PHE A 221 -10.02 -0.89 12.30
CA PHE A 221 -10.86 -0.11 13.22
C PHE A 221 -12.03 0.57 12.49
N SER A 222 -11.99 0.63 11.15
CA SER A 222 -13.17 0.98 10.35
C SER A 222 -14.38 0.07 10.60
N ARG A 223 -14.19 -1.05 11.32
CA ARG A 223 -15.19 -2.08 11.62
C ARG A 223 -15.56 -2.25 13.08
N LEU A 224 -14.80 -1.70 14.03
CA LEU A 224 -15.20 -1.75 15.44
C LEU A 224 -16.37 -0.81 15.76
N LEU A 225 -16.82 -0.02 14.77
CA LEU A 225 -17.89 0.96 14.91
C LEU A 225 -19.12 0.65 14.03
N LYS A 226 -19.37 -0.64 13.74
CA LYS A 226 -20.68 -1.09 13.24
C LYS A 226 -21.61 -1.45 14.38
#